data_AF-A0A4U5V8E0-F1
#
_entry.id   AF-A0A4U5V8E0-F1
#
_cell.length_a   1.000
_cell.length_b   1.000
_cell.length_c   1.000
_cell.angle_alpha   90.00
_cell.angle_beta   90.00
_cell.angle_gamma   90.00
#
_symmetry.space_group_name_H-M   'P 1'
#
loop_
_entity.id
_entity.type
_entity.pdbx_description
1 polymer ?
#
loop_
_entity_poly.entity_id
_entity_poly.type
_entity_poly.pdbx_seq_one_letter_code
_entity_poly.pdbx_strand_id
1 'polypeptide(L)'
;MAPNLDSFGRDRAAYQEHSRQRRIAEREARRTRRRQAREQNGKRAEHNEGLSSDDEETSTDITSFNMEKDRIIRECKKVFEDVVEDFHSLDCIKSHFEVWRREYADCYRDAYIGLCLPRLFNPLVRLQLITWNPLQGQCENFEYMLWFESLLFYGFEEHSTLQKGDGDISPAACYCREVLAEQVWDPLSSSQTASLVGFIHRLMKGYPTVLHGDNRYTQELLKMIVLRTRRTLDEDVFLPLYPKIVLENKNSGPYLFYQRQFWSCVKVVECIPVHWFSGLKGQQTLPQLEPFCRYLTHLANSLHRSSFGAPDVERRTAKDQIKEVVRMLGHMKALDHIITVAAELGIKDIKLLLEAKS
;
A
#
# COMPACT_ATOMS: atom_id res chain seq x y z
N MET A 1 -22.22 -45.51 0.75
CA MET A 1 -21.83 -44.30 1.50
C MET A 1 -22.62 -43.13 0.92
N ALA A 2 -23.38 -42.41 1.75
CA ALA A 2 -24.08 -41.21 1.28
C ALA A 2 -23.03 -40.15 0.90
N PRO A 3 -23.12 -39.51 -0.28
CA PRO A 3 -22.02 -38.74 -0.87
C PRO A 3 -21.63 -37.45 -0.11
N ASN A 4 -22.37 -37.04 0.93
CA ASN A 4 -22.21 -35.75 1.60
C ASN A 4 -21.86 -35.81 3.10
N LEU A 5 -21.63 -37.00 3.68
CA LEU A 5 -21.29 -37.16 5.10
C LEU A 5 -19.78 -37.34 5.28
N ASP A 6 -19.19 -36.65 6.26
CA ASP A 6 -17.79 -36.87 6.66
C ASP A 6 -17.64 -38.17 7.49
N SER A 7 -16.39 -38.54 7.83
CA SER A 7 -16.08 -39.76 8.60
C SER A 7 -16.70 -39.82 10.00
N PHE A 8 -17.34 -38.73 10.46
CA PHE A 8 -18.05 -38.62 11.74
C PHE A 8 -19.57 -38.48 11.56
N GLY A 9 -20.09 -38.70 10.35
CA GLY A 9 -21.52 -38.61 10.06
C GLY A 9 -22.06 -37.19 10.01
N ARG A 10 -21.20 -36.17 9.88
CA ARG A 10 -21.61 -34.77 9.75
C ARG A 10 -21.81 -34.42 8.28
N ASP A 11 -22.90 -33.73 7.97
CA ASP A 11 -23.15 -33.20 6.63
C ASP A 11 -22.14 -32.09 6.32
N ARG A 12 -21.23 -32.39 5.40
CA ARG A 12 -20.13 -31.51 5.01
C ARG A 12 -20.64 -30.26 4.29
N ALA A 13 -21.75 -30.37 3.54
CA ALA A 13 -22.38 -29.25 2.86
C ALA A 13 -23.08 -28.32 3.87
N ALA A 14 -23.79 -28.91 4.85
CA ALA A 14 -24.42 -28.12 5.91
C ALA A 14 -23.41 -27.36 6.78
N TYR A 15 -22.27 -27.99 7.12
CA TYR A 15 -21.20 -27.33 7.87
C TYR A 15 -20.57 -26.19 7.08
N GLN A 16 -20.29 -26.40 5.79
CA GLN A 16 -19.75 -25.36 4.90
C GLN A 16 -20.72 -24.18 4.74
N GLU A 17 -22.02 -24.46 4.59
CA GLU A 17 -23.05 -23.44 4.48
C GLU A 17 -23.21 -22.66 5.78
N HIS A 18 -23.23 -23.32 6.93
CA HIS A 18 -23.28 -22.65 8.23
C HIS A 18 -22.04 -21.77 8.47
N SER A 19 -20.85 -22.25 8.08
CA SER A 19 -19.61 -21.45 8.11
C SER A 19 -19.68 -20.25 7.16
N ARG A 20 -20.29 -20.42 5.97
CA ARG A 20 -20.54 -19.33 5.01
C ARG A 20 -21.48 -18.28 5.60
N GLN A 21 -22.60 -18.70 6.16
CA GLN A 21 -23.59 -17.81 6.79
C GLN A 21 -23.00 -17.05 7.97
N ARG A 22 -22.22 -17.72 8.83
CA ARG A 22 -21.52 -17.07 9.95
C ARG A 22 -20.58 -15.98 9.46
N ARG A 23 -19.78 -16.23 8.42
CA ARG A 23 -18.90 -15.23 7.80
C ARG A 23 -19.68 -14.07 7.17
N ILE A 24 -20.82 -14.34 6.55
CA ILE A 24 -21.69 -13.29 5.98
C ILE A 24 -22.26 -12.41 7.09
N ALA A 25 -22.84 -13.01 8.12
CA ALA A 25 -23.43 -12.31 9.26
C ALA A 25 -22.39 -11.47 10.00
N GLU A 26 -21.17 -11.99 10.20
CA GLU A 26 -20.09 -11.24 10.82
C GLU A 26 -19.67 -10.02 9.99
N ARG A 27 -19.49 -10.18 8.66
CA ARG A 27 -19.19 -9.08 7.75
C ARG A 27 -20.31 -8.04 7.73
N GLU A 28 -21.56 -8.47 7.79
CA GLU A 28 -22.72 -7.57 7.85
C GLU A 28 -22.80 -6.83 9.18
N ALA A 29 -22.57 -7.50 10.31
CA ALA A 29 -22.48 -6.88 11.63
C ALA A 29 -21.36 -5.84 11.70
N ARG A 30 -20.18 -6.11 11.09
CA ARG A 30 -19.09 -5.12 10.96
C ARG A 30 -19.56 -3.89 10.16
N ARG A 31 -20.22 -4.10 9.02
CA ARG A 31 -20.75 -3.01 8.19
C ARG A 31 -21.81 -2.18 8.92
N THR A 32 -22.75 -2.82 9.61
CA THR A 32 -23.80 -2.14 10.37
C THR A 32 -23.21 -1.28 11.48
N ARG A 33 -22.21 -1.79 12.22
CA ARG A 33 -21.49 -0.99 13.23
C ARG A 33 -20.80 0.23 12.62
N ARG A 34 -20.14 0.08 11.46
CA ARG A 34 -19.52 1.20 10.73
C ARG A 34 -20.53 2.26 10.30
N ARG A 35 -21.70 1.84 9.79
CA ARG A 35 -22.79 2.77 9.43
C ARG A 35 -23.27 3.56 10.63
N GLN A 36 -23.50 2.89 11.76
CA GLN A 36 -23.93 3.52 13.00
C GLN A 36 -22.90 4.53 13.54
N ALA A 37 -21.61 4.21 13.51
CA ALA A 37 -20.56 5.13 13.92
C ALA A 37 -20.51 6.41 13.04
N ARG A 38 -20.74 6.28 11.72
CA ARG A 38 -20.79 7.43 10.80
C ARG A 38 -22.06 8.26 10.95
N GLU A 39 -23.17 7.62 11.31
CA GLU A 39 -24.42 8.29 11.67
C GLU A 39 -24.23 9.20 12.89
N GLN A 40 -23.56 8.69 13.92
CA GLN A 40 -23.21 9.48 15.11
C GLN A 40 -22.31 10.68 14.78
N ASN A 41 -21.44 10.55 13.79
CA ASN A 41 -20.54 11.61 13.33
C ASN A 41 -21.14 12.54 12.26
N GLY A 42 -22.43 12.38 11.89
CA GLY A 42 -23.12 13.23 10.91
C GLY A 42 -22.67 13.06 9.44
N LYS A 43 -21.78 12.10 9.14
CA LYS A 43 -21.18 11.91 7.80
C LYS A 43 -21.83 10.80 6.96
N ARG A 44 -23.04 10.35 7.33
CA ARG A 44 -23.70 9.20 6.67
C ARG A 44 -24.00 9.45 5.19
N ALA A 45 -24.50 10.63 4.85
CA ALA A 45 -25.01 10.93 3.51
C ALA A 45 -23.91 11.04 2.44
N GLU A 46 -22.67 11.29 2.83
CA GLU A 46 -21.52 11.48 1.93
C GLU A 46 -20.74 10.18 1.67
N HIS A 47 -20.99 9.13 2.45
CA HIS A 47 -20.18 7.92 2.42
C HIS A 47 -20.78 6.84 1.51
N ASN A 48 -20.07 6.53 0.43
CA ASN A 48 -20.42 5.41 -0.45
C ASN A 48 -19.85 4.08 0.03
N GLU A 49 -20.67 3.04 -0.01
CA GLU A 49 -20.25 1.66 0.27
C GLU A 49 -19.14 1.25 -0.69
N GLY A 50 -17.95 0.90 -0.17
CA GLY A 50 -16.75 0.61 -0.96
C GLY A 50 -15.57 1.57 -0.71
N LEU A 51 -15.83 2.73 -0.09
CA LEU A 51 -14.80 3.69 0.38
C LEU A 51 -14.19 3.32 1.76
N SER A 52 -14.65 2.23 2.39
CA SER A 52 -14.17 1.78 3.69
C SER A 52 -12.69 1.34 3.61
N SER A 53 -11.91 1.66 4.64
CA SER A 53 -10.49 1.30 4.76
C SER A 53 -10.27 0.22 5.81
N ASP A 54 -9.10 -0.41 5.77
CA ASP A 54 -8.64 -1.27 6.85
C ASP A 54 -8.37 -0.47 8.14
N ASP A 55 -8.16 0.85 8.04
CA ASP A 55 -8.10 1.77 9.19
C ASP A 55 -9.40 1.83 10.04
N GLU A 56 -10.45 1.10 9.64
CA GLU A 56 -11.73 0.95 10.33
C GLU A 56 -11.93 -0.48 10.90
N GLU A 57 -10.84 -1.10 11.38
CA GLU A 57 -10.84 -2.38 12.10
C GLU A 57 -11.73 -2.36 13.37
N THR A 58 -12.17 -3.54 13.82
CA THR A 58 -12.99 -3.63 15.04
C THR A 58 -12.13 -3.50 16.29
N SER A 59 -12.71 -3.03 17.41
CA SER A 59 -11.98 -2.94 18.69
C SER A 59 -11.41 -4.29 19.15
N THR A 60 -12.08 -5.39 18.83
CA THR A 60 -11.62 -6.75 19.13
C THR A 60 -10.40 -7.14 18.30
N ASP A 61 -10.40 -6.85 16.99
CA ASP A 61 -9.26 -7.12 16.11
C ASP A 61 -8.05 -6.29 16.54
N ILE A 62 -8.26 -4.99 16.81
CA ILE A 62 -7.23 -4.06 17.31
C ILE A 62 -6.64 -4.54 18.64
N THR A 63 -7.48 -4.98 19.57
CA THR A 63 -7.00 -5.50 20.87
C THR A 63 -6.19 -6.78 20.69
N SER A 64 -6.65 -7.70 19.84
CA SER A 64 -5.94 -8.95 19.56
C SER A 64 -4.58 -8.69 18.90
N PHE A 65 -4.54 -7.77 17.93
CA PHE A 65 -3.31 -7.33 17.29
C PHE A 65 -2.33 -6.71 18.29
N ASN A 66 -2.81 -5.79 19.14
CA ASN A 66 -1.97 -5.14 20.16
C ASN A 66 -1.44 -6.13 21.19
N MET A 67 -2.24 -7.12 21.61
CA MET A 67 -1.79 -8.16 22.53
C MET A 67 -0.64 -9.00 21.94
N GLU A 68 -0.73 -9.38 20.67
CA GLU A 68 0.34 -10.13 20.00
C GLU A 68 1.57 -9.24 19.73
N LYS A 69 1.36 -7.98 19.35
CA LYS A 69 2.43 -6.99 19.23
C LYS A 69 3.21 -6.84 20.54
N ASP A 70 2.51 -6.69 21.66
CA ASP A 70 3.13 -6.56 22.99
C ASP A 70 3.87 -7.83 23.41
N ARG A 71 3.35 -9.00 23.03
CA ARG A 71 4.05 -10.28 23.24
C ARG A 71 5.34 -10.32 22.44
N ILE A 72 5.32 -10.00 21.15
CA ILE A 72 6.51 -9.94 20.30
C ILE A 72 7.54 -8.99 20.90
N ILE A 73 7.13 -7.79 21.34
CA ILE A 73 8.02 -6.80 21.98
C ILE A 73 8.71 -7.39 23.21
N ARG A 74 8.00 -8.15 24.05
CA ARG A 74 8.60 -8.79 25.23
C ARG A 74 9.61 -9.87 24.85
N GLU A 75 9.29 -10.70 23.86
CA GLU A 75 10.19 -11.77 23.42
C GLU A 75 11.43 -11.23 22.68
N CYS A 76 11.31 -10.11 21.95
CA CYS A 76 12.44 -9.46 21.29
C CYS A 76 13.54 -9.07 22.29
N LYS A 77 13.17 -8.67 23.51
CA LYS A 77 14.12 -8.30 24.57
C LYS A 77 14.89 -9.49 25.14
N LYS A 78 14.44 -10.72 24.90
CA LYS A 78 15.05 -11.96 25.41
C LYS A 78 16.00 -12.62 24.40
N VAL A 79 16.02 -12.16 23.14
CA VAL A 79 16.79 -12.80 22.05
C VAL A 79 18.28 -12.91 22.36
N PHE A 80 18.83 -11.96 23.12
CA PHE A 80 20.25 -11.91 23.49
C PHE A 80 20.46 -11.89 25.02
N GLU A 81 19.49 -12.38 25.80
CA GLU A 81 19.59 -12.37 27.28
C GLU A 81 20.76 -13.20 27.80
N ASP A 82 21.14 -14.25 27.07
CA ASP A 82 22.23 -15.18 27.40
C ASP A 82 23.55 -14.85 26.66
N VAL A 83 23.61 -13.74 25.95
CA VAL A 83 24.78 -13.32 25.15
C VAL A 83 25.50 -12.17 25.85
N VAL A 84 26.83 -12.24 25.93
CA VAL A 84 27.61 -11.12 26.47
C VAL A 84 27.62 -9.93 25.51
N GLU A 85 27.72 -8.72 26.06
CA GLU A 85 27.53 -7.46 25.35
C GLU A 85 28.39 -7.34 24.08
N ASP A 86 29.62 -7.87 24.11
CA ASP A 86 30.58 -7.87 23.01
C ASP A 86 30.07 -8.51 21.71
N PHE A 87 29.06 -9.38 21.77
CA PHE A 87 28.53 -10.11 20.61
C PHE A 87 27.12 -9.69 20.18
N HIS A 88 26.46 -8.78 20.90
CA HIS A 88 25.11 -8.31 20.52
C HIS A 88 24.94 -6.79 20.59
N SER A 89 25.81 -6.06 21.29
CA SER A 89 25.79 -4.60 21.31
C SER A 89 26.38 -4.06 20.01
N LEU A 90 25.61 -3.20 19.32
CA LEU A 90 26.09 -2.55 18.10
C LEU A 90 27.36 -1.74 18.37
N ASP A 91 27.43 -1.03 19.49
CA ASP A 91 28.58 -0.19 19.84
C ASP A 91 29.82 -1.01 20.18
N CYS A 92 29.68 -2.11 20.94
CA CYS A 92 30.81 -2.99 21.24
C CYS A 92 31.38 -3.63 19.97
N ILE A 93 30.52 -4.23 19.15
CA ILE A 93 30.94 -4.85 17.88
C ILE A 93 31.58 -3.80 16.97
N LYS A 94 30.94 -2.65 16.80
CA LYS A 94 31.46 -1.52 16.03
C LYS A 94 32.87 -1.14 16.46
N SER A 95 33.08 -0.96 17.77
CA SER A 95 34.36 -0.49 18.31
C SER A 95 35.52 -1.42 17.95
N HIS A 96 35.31 -2.75 17.98
CA HIS A 96 36.33 -3.73 17.58
C HIS A 96 36.73 -3.58 16.11
N PHE A 97 35.75 -3.38 15.23
CA PHE A 97 36.03 -3.18 13.80
C PHE A 97 36.64 -1.81 13.49
N GLU A 98 36.31 -0.76 14.25
CA GLU A 98 36.98 0.54 14.13
C GLU A 98 38.44 0.48 14.56
N VAL A 99 38.74 -0.22 15.66
CA VAL A 99 40.13 -0.48 16.08
C VAL A 99 40.88 -1.27 15.02
N TRP A 100 40.26 -2.33 14.47
CA TRP A 100 40.86 -3.11 13.38
C TRP A 100 41.14 -2.22 12.16
N ARG A 101 40.18 -1.42 11.73
CA ARG A 101 40.33 -0.51 10.58
C ARG A 101 41.47 0.50 10.80
N ARG A 102 41.62 1.03 12.01
CA ARG A 102 42.65 2.04 12.36
C ARG A 102 44.04 1.44 12.52
N GLU A 103 44.16 0.33 13.23
CA GLU A 103 45.47 -0.24 13.63
C GLU A 103 46.01 -1.26 12.63
N TYR A 104 45.13 -1.92 11.85
CA TYR A 104 45.52 -2.93 10.86
C TYR A 104 44.76 -2.77 9.54
N ALA A 105 44.84 -1.56 8.95
CA ALA A 105 44.10 -1.18 7.75
C ALA A 105 44.32 -2.11 6.54
N ASP A 106 45.54 -2.59 6.32
CA ASP A 106 45.85 -3.50 5.20
C ASP A 106 45.12 -4.84 5.37
N CYS A 107 45.20 -5.43 6.56
CA CYS A 107 44.49 -6.67 6.88
C CYS A 107 42.97 -6.50 6.82
N TYR A 108 42.44 -5.38 7.31
CA TYR A 108 41.02 -5.05 7.24
C TYR A 108 40.51 -4.99 5.79
N ARG A 109 41.28 -4.34 4.91
CA ARG A 109 40.95 -4.21 3.48
C ARG A 109 41.08 -5.56 2.76
N ASP A 110 42.15 -6.30 3.00
CA ASP A 110 42.42 -7.59 2.35
C ASP A 110 41.41 -8.68 2.79
N ALA A 111 40.86 -8.56 4.00
CA ALA A 111 39.77 -9.41 4.49
C ALA A 111 38.37 -8.95 4.04
N TYR A 112 38.28 -7.88 3.24
CA TYR A 112 37.02 -7.32 2.73
C TYR A 112 35.99 -6.99 3.83
N ILE A 113 36.45 -6.53 4.99
CA ILE A 113 35.59 -6.36 6.17
C ILE A 113 34.42 -5.40 5.90
N GLY A 114 34.65 -4.29 5.18
CA GLY A 114 33.59 -3.36 4.80
C GLY A 114 32.40 -4.02 4.09
N LEU A 115 32.64 -5.08 3.29
CA LEU A 115 31.58 -5.85 2.62
C LEU A 115 30.81 -6.78 3.56
N CYS A 116 31.44 -7.16 4.69
CA CYS A 116 30.87 -8.05 5.70
C CYS A 116 30.04 -7.30 6.75
N LEU A 117 30.37 -6.04 7.06
CA LEU A 117 29.69 -5.24 8.08
C LEU A 117 28.17 -5.13 7.89
N PRO A 118 27.65 -4.87 6.66
CA PRO A 118 26.20 -4.88 6.43
C PRO A 118 25.55 -6.19 6.88
N ARG A 119 26.18 -7.34 6.59
CA ARG A 119 25.65 -8.66 6.94
C ARG A 119 25.74 -8.93 8.44
N LEU A 120 26.80 -8.44 9.08
CA LEU A 120 27.02 -8.59 10.51
C LEU A 120 26.02 -7.78 11.34
N PHE A 121 25.79 -6.51 10.97
CA PHE A 121 24.90 -5.62 11.73
C PHE A 121 23.42 -5.85 11.41
N ASN A 122 23.08 -6.40 10.25
CA ASN A 122 21.69 -6.59 9.81
C ASN A 122 20.79 -7.30 10.84
N PRO A 123 21.17 -8.41 11.51
CA PRO A 123 20.32 -9.03 12.53
C PRO A 123 20.01 -8.10 13.72
N LEU A 124 20.98 -7.30 14.15
CA LEU A 124 20.84 -6.37 15.28
C LEU A 124 19.97 -5.17 14.90
N VAL A 125 20.20 -4.62 13.70
CA VAL A 125 19.38 -3.55 13.12
C VAL A 125 17.93 -4.04 12.94
N ARG A 126 17.73 -5.24 12.40
CA ARG A 126 16.40 -5.83 12.22
C ARG A 126 15.68 -6.02 13.55
N LEU A 127 16.36 -6.45 14.60
CA LEU A 127 15.78 -6.59 15.93
C LEU A 127 15.24 -5.25 16.46
N GLN A 128 15.98 -4.15 16.26
CA GLN A 128 15.52 -2.81 16.62
C GLN A 128 14.35 -2.32 15.73
N LEU A 129 14.27 -2.77 14.48
CA LEU A 129 13.25 -2.35 13.53
C LEU A 129 11.96 -3.22 13.54
N ILE A 130 11.86 -4.26 14.37
CA ILE A 130 10.69 -5.17 14.40
C ILE A 130 9.36 -4.43 14.57
N THR A 131 9.33 -3.41 15.42
CA THR A 131 8.12 -2.62 15.69
C THR A 131 8.02 -1.36 14.84
N TRP A 132 9.05 -1.06 14.06
CA TRP A 132 9.14 0.17 13.31
C TRP A 132 8.30 0.08 12.04
N ASN A 133 7.30 0.96 11.94
CA ASN A 133 6.43 1.04 10.77
C ASN A 133 6.15 2.51 10.40
N PRO A 134 6.83 3.07 9.38
CA PRO A 134 6.66 4.45 8.97
C PRO A 134 5.30 4.76 8.33
N LEU A 135 4.45 3.74 8.11
CA LEU A 135 3.08 3.93 7.61
C LEU A 135 2.08 4.27 8.72
N GLN A 136 2.44 4.02 9.98
CA GLN A 136 1.61 4.33 11.15
C GLN A 136 1.83 5.78 11.60
N GLY A 137 0.75 6.42 12.08
CA GLY A 137 0.77 7.85 12.44
C GLY A 137 1.68 8.22 13.62
N GLN A 138 2.02 7.28 14.50
CA GLN A 138 2.90 7.48 15.67
C GLN A 138 4.23 6.75 15.50
N CYS A 139 4.84 6.83 14.32
CA CYS A 139 6.14 6.21 14.08
C CYS A 139 7.28 7.14 14.48
N GLU A 140 8.22 6.64 15.27
CA GLU A 140 9.47 7.33 15.57
C GLU A 140 10.32 7.50 14.30
N ASN A 141 11.02 8.63 14.21
CA ASN A 141 12.01 8.84 13.16
C ASN A 141 13.17 7.87 13.39
N PHE A 142 13.52 7.08 12.38
CA PHE A 142 14.61 6.11 12.48
C PHE A 142 15.97 6.79 12.75
N GLU A 143 16.10 8.08 12.44
CA GLU A 143 17.31 8.86 12.70
C GLU A 143 17.61 9.04 14.19
N TYR A 144 16.62 8.84 15.07
CA TYR A 144 16.79 8.88 16.52
C TYR A 144 17.01 7.48 17.13
N MET A 145 17.04 6.44 16.30
CA MET A 145 17.27 5.07 16.77
C MET A 145 18.76 4.82 16.98
N LEU A 146 19.07 4.06 18.03
CA LEU A 146 20.45 3.74 18.41
C LEU A 146 21.24 3.15 17.25
N TRP A 147 20.67 2.22 16.48
CA TRP A 147 21.37 1.64 15.34
C TRP A 147 21.81 2.68 14.30
N PHE A 148 21.01 3.73 14.08
CA PHE A 148 21.32 4.75 13.10
C PHE A 148 22.44 5.65 13.62
N GLU A 149 22.35 6.11 14.87
CA GLU A 149 23.39 6.88 15.53
C GLU A 149 24.74 6.13 15.55
N SER A 150 24.72 4.86 15.96
CA SER A 150 25.93 4.02 16.02
C SER A 150 26.57 3.85 14.65
N LEU A 151 25.80 3.62 13.58
CA LEU A 151 26.35 3.25 12.28
C LEU A 151 26.58 4.43 11.32
N LEU A 152 25.94 5.59 11.54
CA LEU A 152 26.02 6.74 10.64
C LEU A 152 27.46 7.24 10.44
N PHE A 153 28.24 7.27 11.53
CA PHE A 153 29.62 7.76 11.55
C PHE A 153 30.66 6.64 11.48
N TYR A 154 30.25 5.42 11.15
CA TYR A 154 31.18 4.31 11.05
C TYR A 154 32.29 4.61 10.03
N GLY A 155 33.54 4.58 10.48
CA GLY A 155 34.69 4.83 9.64
C GLY A 155 34.87 6.28 9.18
N PHE A 156 34.18 7.24 9.82
CA PHE A 156 34.39 8.66 9.60
C PHE A 156 35.48 9.19 10.55
N GLU A 157 36.53 9.79 10.00
CA GLU A 157 37.52 10.57 10.75
C GLU A 157 37.46 12.04 10.28
N GLU A 158 37.37 13.00 11.22
CA GLU A 158 37.18 14.45 10.97
C GLU A 158 38.19 15.11 10.00
N HIS A 159 39.31 14.44 9.70
CA HIS A 159 40.38 14.94 8.84
C HIS A 159 40.63 14.10 7.59
N SER A 160 39.76 13.13 7.29
CA SER A 160 39.88 12.26 6.12
C SER A 160 39.05 12.79 4.94
N THR A 161 39.67 12.99 3.79
CA THR A 161 38.95 13.22 2.53
C THR A 161 38.26 11.91 2.13
N LEU A 162 36.96 11.81 2.36
CA LEU A 162 36.14 10.68 1.90
C LEU A 162 36.33 10.49 0.39
N GLN A 163 37.01 9.42 -0.04
CA GLN A 163 37.04 9.06 -1.45
C GLN A 163 35.70 8.43 -1.84
N LYS A 164 35.33 8.60 -3.10
CA LYS A 164 34.06 8.11 -3.66
C LYS A 164 34.08 6.58 -3.68
N GLY A 165 33.63 5.95 -2.60
CA GLY A 165 33.67 4.49 -2.42
C GLY A 165 33.93 4.02 -0.97
N ASP A 166 34.40 4.90 -0.08
CA ASP A 166 34.83 4.55 1.30
C ASP A 166 33.67 4.42 2.32
N GLY A 167 32.42 4.54 1.86
CA GLY A 167 31.24 4.33 2.70
C GLY A 167 31.00 2.85 2.96
N ASP A 168 31.77 2.26 3.88
CA ASP A 168 31.67 0.84 4.29
C ASP A 168 30.24 0.47 4.74
N ILE A 169 29.49 1.44 5.28
CA ILE A 169 28.12 1.25 5.72
C ILE A 169 27.25 2.35 5.10
N SER A 170 26.36 1.97 4.19
CA SER A 170 25.31 2.86 3.69
C SER A 170 24.09 2.73 4.62
N PRO A 171 23.87 3.67 5.57
CA PRO A 171 23.24 3.30 6.85
C PRO A 171 21.75 2.95 6.76
N ALA A 172 20.91 3.69 6.04
CA ALA A 172 19.47 3.67 6.39
C ALA A 172 18.48 3.24 5.32
N ALA A 173 18.91 3.11 4.06
CA ALA A 173 17.95 2.91 2.99
C ALA A 173 17.65 1.44 2.66
N CYS A 174 18.58 0.52 2.90
CA CYS A 174 18.45 -0.79 2.28
C CYS A 174 17.48 -1.72 3.03
N TYR A 175 17.44 -1.66 4.37
CA TYR A 175 16.93 -2.79 5.16
C TYR A 175 15.41 -2.91 5.30
N CYS A 176 14.64 -1.82 5.15
CA CYS A 176 13.19 -1.86 5.40
C CYS A 176 12.30 -1.52 4.20
N ARG A 177 12.87 -1.25 3.02
CA ARG A 177 12.09 -0.68 1.91
C ARG A 177 11.24 -1.70 1.16
N GLU A 178 11.78 -2.90 0.93
CA GLU A 178 11.09 -3.95 0.17
C GLU A 178 9.91 -4.54 0.94
N VAL A 179 10.12 -4.93 2.20
CA VAL A 179 9.06 -5.50 3.05
C VAL A 179 7.94 -4.48 3.28
N LEU A 180 8.28 -3.20 3.45
CA LEU A 180 7.29 -2.15 3.65
C LEU A 180 6.37 -2.00 2.45
N ALA A 181 6.92 -1.94 1.23
CA ALA A 181 6.13 -1.77 0.02
C ALA A 181 5.39 -3.05 -0.41
N GLU A 182 5.97 -4.24 -0.18
CA GLU A 182 5.37 -5.49 -0.62
C GLU A 182 4.37 -6.07 0.37
N GLN A 183 4.69 -6.07 1.67
CA GLN A 183 3.97 -6.85 2.68
C GLN A 183 3.17 -6.00 3.67
N VAL A 184 3.61 -4.76 3.92
CA VAL A 184 2.99 -3.91 4.96
C VAL A 184 2.03 -2.89 4.34
N TRP A 185 2.40 -2.29 3.22
CA TRP A 185 1.60 -1.26 2.57
C TRP A 185 0.33 -1.85 1.94
N ASP A 186 -0.81 -1.30 2.35
CA ASP A 186 -2.10 -1.49 1.70
C ASP A 186 -2.37 -0.36 0.67
N PRO A 187 -2.40 -0.65 -0.66
CA PRO A 187 -2.73 0.33 -1.69
C PRO A 187 -4.17 0.84 -1.65
N LEU A 188 -5.07 0.16 -0.92
CA LEU A 188 -6.44 0.64 -0.66
C LEU A 188 -6.50 1.62 0.51
N SER A 189 -5.46 1.74 1.33
CA SER A 189 -5.44 2.64 2.49
C SER A 189 -4.85 4.00 2.11
N SER A 190 -5.66 5.04 2.22
CA SER A 190 -5.24 6.42 1.94
C SER A 190 -4.27 6.95 2.99
N SER A 191 -4.44 6.57 4.27
CA SER A 191 -3.53 6.93 5.36
C SER A 191 -2.15 6.32 5.15
N GLN A 192 -2.07 5.01 4.89
CA GLN A 192 -0.80 4.33 4.66
C GLN A 192 -0.12 4.84 3.40
N THR A 193 -0.88 5.07 2.32
CA THR A 193 -0.32 5.61 1.08
C THR A 193 0.21 7.02 1.27
N ALA A 194 -0.51 7.90 1.98
CA ALA A 194 -0.02 9.23 2.32
C ALA A 194 1.25 9.18 3.18
N SER A 195 1.30 8.29 4.18
CA SER A 195 2.47 8.07 5.02
C SER A 195 3.67 7.55 4.22
N LEU A 196 3.46 6.58 3.32
CA LEU A 196 4.50 6.03 2.43
C LEU A 196 5.07 7.13 1.53
N VAL A 197 4.20 7.90 0.89
CA VAL A 197 4.58 9.02 0.03
C VAL A 197 5.37 10.04 0.84
N GLY A 198 4.89 10.45 2.02
CA GLY A 198 5.61 11.38 2.90
C GLY A 198 6.97 10.85 3.34
N PHE A 199 7.06 9.56 3.67
CA PHE A 199 8.32 8.90 4.03
C PHE A 199 9.33 8.92 2.89
N ILE A 200 8.92 8.55 1.67
CA ILE A 200 9.78 8.59 0.48
C ILE A 200 10.26 10.02 0.21
N HIS A 201 9.39 11.03 0.30
CA HIS A 201 9.78 12.43 0.10
C HIS A 201 10.80 12.91 1.14
N ARG A 202 10.63 12.54 2.42
CA ARG A 202 11.63 12.85 3.47
C ARG A 202 12.97 12.23 3.14
N LEU A 203 12.99 10.97 2.74
CA LEU A 203 14.21 10.28 2.37
C LEU A 203 14.88 10.90 1.13
N MET A 204 14.10 11.31 0.12
CA MET A 204 14.63 11.98 -1.07
C MET A 204 15.30 13.31 -0.73
N LYS A 205 14.72 14.06 0.22
CA LYS A 205 15.24 15.35 0.67
C LYS A 205 16.47 15.19 1.58
N GLY A 206 16.42 14.24 2.52
CA GLY A 206 17.49 14.02 3.51
C GLY A 206 18.68 13.24 2.98
N TYR A 207 18.46 12.33 2.01
CA TYR A 207 19.49 11.41 1.50
C TYR A 207 19.53 11.38 -0.05
N PRO A 208 19.88 12.50 -0.73
CA PRO A 208 19.85 12.58 -2.19
C PRO A 208 20.81 11.59 -2.87
N THR A 209 21.93 11.28 -2.22
CA THR A 209 22.92 10.29 -2.69
C THR A 209 22.41 8.85 -2.58
N VAL A 210 21.32 8.61 -1.86
CA VAL A 210 20.77 7.27 -1.65
C VAL A 210 19.52 7.03 -2.51
N LEU A 211 18.74 8.08 -2.77
CA LEU A 211 17.58 8.07 -3.66
C LEU A 211 17.88 8.81 -4.96
N HIS A 212 18.69 8.18 -5.81
CA HIS A 212 18.89 8.60 -7.20
C HIS A 212 18.47 7.48 -8.16
N GLY A 213 18.12 7.85 -9.39
CA GLY A 213 17.55 6.92 -10.38
C GLY A 213 18.45 5.72 -10.71
N ASP A 214 19.77 5.86 -10.55
CA ASP A 214 20.74 4.78 -10.82
C ASP A 214 20.98 3.87 -9.60
N ASN A 215 20.43 4.21 -8.43
CA ASN A 215 20.56 3.35 -7.25
C ASN A 215 19.66 2.12 -7.39
N ARG A 216 20.27 0.93 -7.46
CA ARG A 216 19.56 -0.36 -7.56
C ARG A 216 18.49 -0.55 -6.49
N TYR A 217 18.72 -0.13 -5.25
CA TYR A 217 17.75 -0.27 -4.16
C TYR A 217 16.54 0.66 -4.33
N THR A 218 16.77 1.86 -4.86
CA THR A 218 15.68 2.78 -5.21
C THR A 218 14.87 2.21 -6.37
N GLN A 219 15.52 1.68 -7.40
CA GLN A 219 14.85 1.02 -8.52
C GLN A 219 14.01 -0.18 -8.06
N GLU A 220 14.53 -1.02 -7.16
CA GLU A 220 13.78 -2.17 -6.65
C GLU A 220 12.59 -1.75 -5.80
N LEU A 221 12.73 -0.75 -4.90
CA LEU A 221 11.59 -0.20 -4.17
C LEU A 221 10.48 0.28 -5.11
N LEU A 222 10.84 1.10 -6.12
CA LEU A 222 9.87 1.62 -7.08
C LEU A 222 9.20 0.50 -7.87
N LYS A 223 9.97 -0.51 -8.28
CA LYS A 223 9.46 -1.70 -8.95
C LYS A 223 8.49 -2.49 -8.06
N MET A 224 8.79 -2.65 -6.77
CA MET A 224 7.92 -3.35 -5.82
C MET A 224 6.61 -2.59 -5.60
N ILE A 225 6.67 -1.26 -5.48
CA ILE A 225 5.47 -0.41 -5.39
C ILE A 225 4.60 -0.59 -6.63
N VAL A 226 5.18 -0.49 -7.83
CA VAL A 226 4.44 -0.67 -9.10
C VAL A 226 3.84 -2.07 -9.19
N LEU A 227 4.60 -3.11 -8.83
CA LEU A 227 4.14 -4.49 -8.87
C LEU A 227 3.00 -4.72 -7.86
N ARG A 228 3.10 -4.17 -6.65
CA ARG A 228 2.05 -4.27 -5.63
C ARG A 228 0.78 -3.57 -6.07
N THR A 229 0.86 -2.36 -6.62
CA THR A 229 -0.29 -1.64 -7.19
C THR A 229 -0.94 -2.43 -8.32
N ARG A 230 -0.14 -3.01 -9.22
CA ARG A 230 -0.68 -3.86 -10.29
C ARG A 230 -1.40 -5.09 -9.73
N ARG A 231 -0.81 -5.81 -8.77
CA ARG A 231 -1.47 -6.95 -8.12
C ARG A 231 -2.81 -6.55 -7.52
N THR A 232 -2.89 -5.39 -6.85
CA THR A 232 -4.16 -4.89 -6.31
C THR A 232 -5.18 -4.58 -7.41
N LEU A 233 -4.77 -3.97 -8.52
CA LEU A 233 -5.66 -3.73 -9.65
C LEU A 233 -6.13 -5.02 -10.34
N ASP A 234 -5.27 -6.04 -10.42
CA ASP A 234 -5.57 -7.31 -11.10
C ASP A 234 -6.38 -8.27 -10.20
N GLU A 235 -6.11 -8.31 -8.89
CA GLU A 235 -6.63 -9.32 -7.96
C GLU A 235 -7.71 -8.78 -6.99
N ASP A 236 -7.56 -7.55 -6.51
CA ASP A 236 -8.42 -6.97 -5.47
C ASP A 236 -9.54 -6.10 -6.05
N VAL A 237 -9.31 -5.47 -7.20
CA VAL A 237 -10.29 -4.61 -7.89
C VAL A 237 -11.10 -5.44 -8.88
N PHE A 238 -12.26 -5.95 -8.44
CA PHE A 238 -13.15 -6.70 -9.31
C PHE A 238 -14.47 -5.96 -9.54
N LEU A 239 -14.60 -5.28 -10.69
CA LEU A 239 -15.86 -4.66 -11.07
C LEU A 239 -16.63 -5.54 -12.06
N PRO A 240 -17.76 -6.17 -11.68
CA PRO A 240 -18.52 -7.00 -12.61
C PRO A 240 -19.33 -6.17 -13.61
N LEU A 241 -19.31 -6.56 -14.89
CA LEU A 241 -20.21 -6.03 -15.92
C LEU A 241 -21.53 -6.81 -15.91
N TYR A 242 -22.41 -6.50 -14.95
CA TYR A 242 -23.70 -7.17 -14.86
C TYR A 242 -24.70 -6.67 -15.93
N PRO A 243 -25.53 -7.57 -16.48
CA PRO A 243 -26.65 -7.17 -17.33
C PRO A 243 -27.61 -6.24 -16.58
N LYS A 244 -28.23 -5.29 -17.30
CA LYS A 244 -29.13 -4.28 -16.72
C LYS A 244 -30.23 -4.91 -15.84
N ILE A 245 -30.84 -6.00 -16.31
CA ILE A 245 -31.92 -6.70 -15.58
C ILE A 245 -31.50 -7.19 -14.19
N VAL A 246 -30.22 -7.51 -13.99
CA VAL A 246 -29.67 -7.94 -12.70
C VAL A 246 -29.49 -6.75 -11.74
N LEU A 247 -29.33 -5.54 -12.28
CA LEU A 247 -29.09 -4.31 -11.54
C LEU A 247 -30.35 -3.48 -11.28
N GLU A 248 -31.50 -3.84 -11.87
CA GLU A 248 -32.77 -3.10 -11.71
C GLU A 248 -33.21 -3.00 -10.24
N ASN A 249 -33.07 -4.10 -9.48
CA ASN A 249 -33.38 -4.09 -8.06
C ASN A 249 -32.18 -3.55 -7.26
N LYS A 250 -32.30 -2.30 -6.79
CA LYS A 250 -31.28 -1.61 -5.96
C LYS A 250 -31.00 -2.27 -4.60
N ASN A 251 -31.91 -3.12 -4.13
CA ASN A 251 -31.73 -3.87 -2.88
C ASN A 251 -31.18 -5.28 -3.13
N SER A 252 -30.96 -5.66 -4.39
CA SER A 252 -30.41 -6.97 -4.73
C SER A 252 -28.94 -7.09 -4.33
N GLY A 253 -28.53 -8.31 -3.97
CA GLY A 253 -27.15 -8.64 -3.67
C GLY A 253 -26.17 -8.23 -4.79
N PRO A 254 -26.45 -8.54 -6.08
CA PRO A 254 -25.62 -8.14 -7.21
C PRO A 254 -25.44 -6.62 -7.34
N TYR A 255 -26.52 -5.83 -7.23
CA TYR A 255 -26.43 -4.37 -7.29
C TYR A 255 -25.57 -3.81 -6.16
N LEU A 256 -25.83 -4.24 -4.92
CA LEU A 256 -25.07 -3.79 -3.76
C LEU A 256 -23.60 -4.19 -3.85
N PHE A 257 -23.29 -5.35 -4.43
CA PHE A 257 -21.93 -5.78 -4.70
C PHE A 257 -21.26 -4.92 -5.77
N TYR A 258 -21.92 -4.68 -6.90
CA TYR A 258 -21.42 -3.81 -7.95
C TYR A 258 -21.10 -2.40 -7.41
N GLN A 259 -22.01 -1.80 -6.66
CA GLN A 259 -21.78 -0.48 -6.05
C GLN A 259 -20.53 -0.49 -5.16
N ARG A 260 -20.36 -1.50 -4.31
CA ARG A 260 -19.15 -1.64 -3.48
C ARG A 260 -17.89 -1.68 -4.30
N GLN A 261 -17.86 -2.54 -5.32
CA GLN A 261 -16.69 -2.69 -6.17
C GLN A 261 -16.39 -1.42 -6.94
N PHE A 262 -17.41 -0.71 -7.42
CA PHE A 262 -17.25 0.57 -8.10
C PHE A 262 -16.56 1.59 -7.21
N TRP A 263 -17.02 1.76 -5.98
CA TRP A 263 -16.39 2.71 -5.04
C TRP A 263 -15.03 2.25 -4.53
N SER A 264 -14.78 0.95 -4.46
CA SER A 264 -13.42 0.44 -4.20
C SER A 264 -12.47 0.75 -5.36
N CYS A 265 -12.93 0.69 -6.63
CA CYS A 265 -12.14 1.14 -7.78
C CYS A 265 -11.75 2.61 -7.63
N VAL A 266 -12.74 3.45 -7.31
CA VAL A 266 -12.53 4.89 -7.07
C VAL A 266 -11.47 5.12 -5.99
N LYS A 267 -11.59 4.41 -4.88
CA LYS A 267 -10.67 4.52 -3.75
C LYS A 267 -9.22 4.16 -4.11
N VAL A 268 -9.01 3.04 -4.82
CA VAL A 268 -7.66 2.62 -5.26
C VAL A 268 -7.04 3.71 -6.13
N VAL A 269 -7.81 4.24 -7.08
CA VAL A 269 -7.31 5.29 -7.98
C VAL A 269 -6.93 6.54 -7.21
N GLU A 270 -7.75 6.97 -6.25
CA GLU A 270 -7.44 8.12 -5.38
C GLU A 270 -6.17 7.91 -4.55
N CYS A 271 -5.83 6.66 -4.21
CA CYS A 271 -4.60 6.33 -3.51
C CYS A 271 -3.37 6.33 -4.44
N ILE A 272 -3.52 6.28 -5.77
CA ILE A 272 -2.38 6.34 -6.69
C ILE A 272 -1.68 7.70 -6.53
N PRO A 273 -0.36 7.74 -6.22
CA PRO A 273 0.34 9.00 -6.01
C PRO A 273 0.37 9.86 -7.27
N VAL A 274 -0.15 11.10 -7.18
CA VAL A 274 -0.19 12.06 -8.29
C VAL A 274 1.21 12.35 -8.86
N HIS A 275 2.23 12.31 -8.00
CA HIS A 275 3.63 12.55 -8.39
C HIS A 275 4.17 11.54 -9.42
N TRP A 276 3.58 10.36 -9.55
CA TRP A 276 3.99 9.38 -10.58
C TRP A 276 3.76 9.88 -12.01
N PHE A 277 2.84 10.82 -12.18
CA PHE A 277 2.51 11.39 -13.47
C PHE A 277 3.23 12.72 -13.74
N SER A 278 4.06 13.19 -12.80
CA SER A 278 4.85 14.41 -12.97
C SER A 278 5.89 14.23 -14.08
N GLY A 279 5.83 15.09 -15.10
CA GLY A 279 6.79 15.07 -16.21
C GLY A 279 6.44 14.11 -17.36
N LEU A 280 5.31 13.39 -17.28
CA LEU A 280 4.77 12.70 -18.45
C LEU A 280 4.43 13.70 -19.55
N LYS A 281 5.01 13.49 -20.73
CA LYS A 281 4.73 14.28 -21.93
C LYS A 281 3.77 13.49 -22.81
N GLY A 282 2.62 14.07 -23.15
CA GLY A 282 1.63 13.45 -24.02
C GLY A 282 0.28 13.24 -23.34
N GLN A 283 -0.58 12.47 -24.01
CA GLN A 283 -1.96 12.20 -23.57
C GLN A 283 -2.13 10.81 -22.96
N GLN A 284 -1.07 10.01 -22.90
CA GLN A 284 -1.10 8.62 -22.46
C GLN A 284 -0.71 8.49 -20.99
N THR A 285 -1.37 7.55 -20.30
CA THR A 285 -1.05 7.18 -18.92
C THR A 285 0.23 6.34 -18.83
N LEU A 286 0.61 5.92 -17.62
CA LEU A 286 1.68 4.95 -17.40
C LEU A 286 1.32 3.60 -18.05
N PRO A 287 2.25 2.93 -18.77
CA PRO A 287 1.97 1.66 -19.44
C PRO A 287 1.35 0.58 -18.55
N GLN A 288 1.68 0.59 -17.26
CA GLN A 288 1.17 -0.36 -16.27
C GLN A 288 -0.31 -0.13 -15.89
N LEU A 289 -0.82 1.09 -16.08
CA LEU A 289 -2.22 1.47 -15.80
C LEU A 289 -3.11 1.40 -17.05
N GLU A 290 -2.50 1.23 -18.22
CA GLU A 290 -3.19 1.22 -19.51
C GLU A 290 -4.31 0.15 -19.62
N PRO A 291 -4.13 -1.12 -19.18
CA PRO A 291 -5.22 -2.10 -19.20
C PRO A 291 -6.41 -1.67 -18.36
N PHE A 292 -6.14 -1.07 -17.19
CA PHE A 292 -7.17 -0.59 -16.29
C PHE A 292 -7.90 0.64 -16.86
N CYS A 293 -7.17 1.57 -17.51
CA CYS A 293 -7.77 2.70 -18.19
C CYS A 293 -8.70 2.26 -19.35
N ARG A 294 -8.28 1.27 -20.16
CA ARG A 294 -9.16 0.67 -21.19
C ARG A 294 -10.42 0.07 -20.59
N TYR A 295 -10.28 -0.64 -19.47
CA TYR A 295 -11.42 -1.23 -18.77
C TYR A 295 -12.41 -0.16 -18.29
N LEU A 296 -11.91 0.91 -17.68
CA LEU A 296 -12.71 2.07 -17.26
C LEU A 296 -13.41 2.75 -18.44
N THR A 297 -12.72 2.96 -19.56
CA THR A 297 -13.32 3.50 -20.80
C THR A 297 -14.47 2.61 -21.29
N HIS A 298 -14.27 1.28 -21.30
CA HIS A 298 -15.32 0.33 -21.68
C HIS A 298 -16.53 0.39 -20.72
N LEU A 299 -16.27 0.47 -19.42
CA LEU A 299 -17.31 0.62 -18.40
C LEU A 299 -18.15 1.89 -18.63
N ALA A 300 -17.50 3.04 -18.86
CA ALA A 300 -18.20 4.30 -19.13
C ALA A 300 -19.11 4.17 -20.37
N ASN A 301 -18.61 3.56 -21.44
CA ASN A 301 -19.38 3.34 -22.66
C ASN A 301 -20.56 2.37 -22.43
N SER A 302 -20.36 1.31 -21.65
CA SER A 302 -21.41 0.37 -21.27
C SER A 302 -22.50 1.05 -20.44
N LEU A 303 -22.12 1.86 -19.44
CA LEU A 303 -23.04 2.66 -18.64
C LEU A 303 -23.84 3.62 -19.51
N HIS A 304 -23.17 4.31 -20.45
CA HIS A 304 -23.84 5.22 -21.37
C HIS A 304 -24.88 4.49 -22.22
N ARG A 305 -24.50 3.37 -22.83
CA ARG A 305 -25.40 2.56 -23.67
C ARG A 305 -26.59 2.00 -22.87
N SER A 306 -26.36 1.56 -21.64
CA SER A 306 -27.41 1.04 -20.75
C SER A 306 -28.43 2.11 -20.30
N SER A 307 -28.03 3.39 -20.37
CA SER A 307 -28.87 4.54 -20.01
C SER A 307 -29.88 4.93 -21.09
N PHE A 308 -29.70 4.48 -22.34
CA PHE A 308 -30.68 4.71 -23.40
C PHE A 308 -32.02 4.04 -23.06
N GLY A 309 -33.11 4.79 -23.17
CA GLY A 309 -34.44 4.31 -22.83
C GLY A 309 -34.69 4.07 -21.32
N ALA A 310 -33.72 4.37 -20.44
CA ALA A 310 -33.90 4.24 -18.99
C ALA A 310 -34.77 5.37 -18.40
N PRO A 311 -35.37 5.21 -17.22
CA PRO A 311 -35.99 6.29 -16.46
C PRO A 311 -35.01 7.43 -16.16
N ASP A 312 -35.50 8.66 -15.99
CA ASP A 312 -34.64 9.84 -15.77
C ASP A 312 -33.71 9.70 -14.55
N VAL A 313 -34.17 9.04 -13.50
CA VAL A 313 -33.37 8.78 -12.28
C VAL A 313 -32.17 7.89 -12.60
N GLU A 314 -32.35 6.82 -13.37
CA GLU A 314 -31.26 5.93 -13.78
C GLU A 314 -30.28 6.63 -14.72
N ARG A 315 -30.78 7.46 -15.64
CA ARG A 315 -29.92 8.27 -16.51
C ARG A 315 -29.03 9.21 -15.70
N ARG A 316 -29.57 9.83 -14.64
CA ARG A 316 -28.78 10.68 -13.73
C ARG A 316 -27.70 9.85 -13.02
N THR A 317 -28.07 8.70 -12.44
CA THR A 317 -27.11 7.81 -11.78
C THR A 317 -26.00 7.34 -12.73
N ALA A 318 -26.33 6.94 -13.96
CA ALA A 318 -25.35 6.54 -14.95
C ALA A 318 -24.40 7.70 -15.32
N LYS A 319 -24.94 8.92 -15.48
CA LYS A 319 -24.12 10.12 -15.71
C LYS A 319 -23.17 10.40 -14.56
N ASP A 320 -23.61 10.25 -13.31
CA ASP A 320 -22.75 10.47 -12.15
C ASP A 320 -21.64 9.42 -12.06
N GLN A 321 -21.94 8.13 -12.33
CA GLN A 321 -20.91 7.09 -12.41
C GLN A 321 -19.92 7.32 -13.56
N ILE A 322 -20.39 7.78 -14.72
CA ILE A 322 -19.51 8.13 -15.85
C ILE A 322 -18.58 9.29 -15.48
N LYS A 323 -19.07 10.30 -14.75
CA LYS A 323 -18.21 11.38 -14.24
C LYS A 323 -17.11 10.86 -13.31
N GLU A 324 -17.45 9.96 -12.39
CA GLU A 324 -16.46 9.32 -11.52
C GLU A 324 -15.42 8.52 -12.32
N VAL A 325 -15.83 7.83 -13.39
CA VAL A 325 -14.90 7.15 -14.30
C VAL A 325 -13.97 8.13 -15.00
N VAL A 326 -14.50 9.24 -15.51
CA VAL A 326 -13.67 10.28 -16.12
C VAL A 326 -12.70 10.90 -15.11
N ARG A 327 -13.14 11.11 -13.86
CA ARG A 327 -12.29 11.59 -12.77
C ARG A 327 -11.15 10.60 -12.48
N MET A 328 -11.44 9.30 -12.42
CA MET A 328 -10.42 8.26 -12.25
C MET A 328 -9.39 8.28 -13.40
N LEU A 329 -9.85 8.35 -14.66
CA LEU A 329 -8.98 8.47 -15.83
C LEU A 329 -8.13 9.76 -15.77
N GLY A 330 -8.71 10.85 -15.29
CA GLY A 330 -8.02 12.14 -15.13
C GLY A 330 -6.92 12.09 -14.09
N HIS A 331 -7.18 11.43 -12.95
CA HIS A 331 -6.20 11.18 -11.90
C HIS A 331 -5.00 10.39 -12.43
N MET A 332 -5.25 9.41 -13.30
CA MET A 332 -4.23 8.61 -13.96
C MET A 332 -3.61 9.26 -15.21
N LYS A 333 -3.92 10.53 -15.52
CA LYS A 333 -3.49 11.25 -16.73
C LYS A 333 -3.77 10.52 -18.06
N ALA A 334 -4.84 9.75 -18.12
CA ALA A 334 -5.29 9.00 -19.30
C ALA A 334 -6.17 9.88 -20.23
N LEU A 335 -5.59 10.93 -20.82
CA LEU A 335 -6.33 11.94 -21.57
C LEU A 335 -6.92 11.39 -22.88
N ASP A 336 -6.23 10.49 -23.55
CA ASP A 336 -6.69 9.77 -24.74
C ASP A 336 -7.97 8.94 -24.47
N HIS A 337 -8.00 8.27 -23.32
CA HIS A 337 -9.18 7.54 -22.84
C HIS A 337 -10.34 8.49 -22.53
N ILE A 338 -10.07 9.63 -21.90
CA ILE A 338 -11.10 10.67 -21.65
C ILE A 338 -11.67 11.20 -22.96
N ILE A 339 -10.82 11.49 -23.96
CA ILE A 339 -11.25 11.93 -25.30
C ILE A 339 -12.17 10.88 -25.93
N THR A 340 -11.81 9.60 -25.81
CA THR A 340 -12.60 8.47 -26.33
C THR A 340 -13.97 8.39 -25.67
N VAL A 341 -14.05 8.54 -24.34
CA VAL A 341 -15.32 8.59 -23.61
C VAL A 341 -16.14 9.81 -24.03
N ALA A 342 -15.54 11.00 -24.12
CA ALA A 342 -16.22 12.22 -24.56
C ALA A 342 -16.81 12.08 -25.97
N ALA A 343 -16.07 11.48 -26.90
CA ALA A 343 -16.53 11.23 -28.26
C ALA A 343 -17.78 10.32 -28.28
N GLU A 344 -17.77 9.23 -27.51
CA GLU A 344 -18.93 8.32 -27.41
C GLU A 344 -20.16 9.00 -26.76
N LEU A 345 -19.93 9.93 -25.84
CA LEU A 345 -21.00 10.73 -25.21
C LEU A 345 -21.49 11.90 -26.07
N GLY A 346 -20.86 12.17 -27.22
CA GLY A 346 -21.16 13.33 -28.07
C GLY A 346 -20.76 14.68 -27.46
N ILE A 347 -19.84 14.71 -26.49
CA ILE A 347 -19.38 15.91 -25.79
C ILE A 347 -18.20 16.50 -26.55
N LYS A 348 -18.35 17.73 -27.06
CA LYS A 348 -17.30 18.43 -27.82
C LYS A 348 -16.30 19.20 -26.95
N ASP A 349 -16.70 19.59 -25.74
CA ASP A 349 -15.84 20.31 -24.80
C ASP A 349 -15.51 19.44 -23.58
N ILE A 350 -14.28 18.95 -23.55
CA ILE A 350 -13.77 18.04 -22.51
C ILE A 350 -13.52 18.79 -21.19
N LYS A 351 -13.37 20.12 -21.20
CA LYS A 351 -13.18 20.90 -19.96
C LYS A 351 -14.38 20.76 -19.02
N LEU A 352 -15.58 20.66 -19.58
CA LEU A 352 -16.82 20.43 -18.82
C LEU A 352 -16.84 19.09 -18.08
N LEU A 353 -16.04 18.10 -18.51
CA LEU A 353 -15.91 16.80 -17.85
C LEU A 353 -14.81 16.79 -16.78
N LEU A 354 -13.79 17.65 -16.91
CA LEU A 354 -12.68 17.79 -15.97
C LEU A 354 -12.98 18.76 -14.82
N GLU A 355 -13.91 19.70 -15.00
CA GLU A 355 -14.31 20.71 -14.01
C GLU A 355 -15.32 20.20 -12.95
N ALA A 356 -15.67 18.90 -12.96
CA ALA A 356 -16.58 18.31 -11.98
C ALA A 356 -15.88 18.08 -10.62
N LYS A 357 -15.78 19.17 -9.85
CA LYS A 357 -15.34 19.32 -8.44
C LYS A 357 -13.87 18.98 -8.14
N SER A 358 -13.06 20.04 -8.18
CA SER A 358 -12.06 20.34 -7.15
C SER A 358 -12.70 20.38 -5.75
#